data_AF-A0A7V6W4N5-F1
#
_entry.id   AF-A0A7V6W4N5-F1
#
_cell.length_a   1.000
_cell.length_b   1.000
_cell.length_c   1.000
_cell.angle_alpha   90.00
_cell.angle_beta   90.00
_cell.angle_gamma   90.00
#
_symmetry.space_group_name_H-M   'P 1'
#
loop_
_entity.id
_entity.type
_entity.pdbx_description
1 polymer ?
#
loop_
_entity_poly.entity_id
_entity_poly.type
_entity_poly.pdbx_seq_one_letter_code
_entity_poly.pdbx_strand_id
1 'polypeptide(L)'
;YRYGMAVKATQKRPRIHVSDIELCLPGPSYTLTTVRKLNEWLGDQGELYFIGGTDILFDLPNWYKPNELLKECKLLIGTRPGYPEENVTAQVKFLSNSYGADISLFAMPPQNISSTEIRRMIYAGGLKDVPVPKKVKKFIKQYDVYGDRLYLDQLQEDTLEKLFYYQQLMWRRMSFFRLLHSVSTAMTALRLACRFGADPDKTVVAAMLHDISKERPDPKLLQEVSADAAWWTGYPAVMHGPMGAAYVRSHLKIEDVEILDAISHHTILRPEANLIEKIVFLSDKIEPGRKFKDLDPIKKAAATDLDRAVYLCIKAVNRALRLSHAKPHPYSVAAERHLASLVK
;
A
#
# COMPACT_ATOMS: atom_id res chain seq x y z
N TYR A 1 4.34 0.86 0.42
CA TYR A 1 5.68 0.41 0.88
C TYR A 1 6.77 1.48 0.99
N ARG A 2 6.92 2.41 0.03
CA ARG A 2 8.01 3.42 0.02
C ARG A 2 8.14 4.22 1.32
N TYR A 3 7.03 4.79 1.81
CA TYR A 3 6.98 5.48 3.10
C TYR A 3 7.53 4.62 4.25
N GLY A 4 7.09 3.37 4.34
CA GLY A 4 7.57 2.42 5.35
C GLY A 4 9.08 2.20 5.29
N MET A 5 9.65 2.03 4.09
CA MET A 5 11.10 1.89 3.92
C MET A 5 11.85 3.17 4.31
N ALA A 6 11.35 4.35 3.92
CA ALA A 6 11.94 5.63 4.29
C ALA A 6 11.96 5.80 5.81
N VAL A 7 10.84 5.54 6.51
CA VAL A 7 10.76 5.56 7.98
C VAL A 7 11.80 4.60 8.58
N LYS A 8 11.91 3.36 8.07
CA LYS A 8 12.91 2.41 8.58
C LYS A 8 14.35 2.85 8.35
N ALA A 9 14.62 3.58 7.26
CA ALA A 9 15.95 4.11 6.95
C ALA A 9 16.34 5.27 7.87
N THR A 10 15.39 6.12 8.25
CA THR A 10 15.65 7.38 8.98
C THR A 10 15.41 7.29 10.49
N GLN A 11 14.86 6.18 11.00
CA GLN A 11 14.52 5.97 12.42
C GLN A 11 15.58 6.35 13.48
N LYS A 12 16.87 6.40 13.14
CA LYS A 12 17.96 6.79 14.07
C LYS A 12 18.59 8.14 13.73
N ARG A 13 17.90 8.98 12.94
CA ARG A 13 18.37 10.28 12.45
C ARG A 13 17.40 11.35 12.94
N PRO A 14 17.61 11.96 14.13
CA PRO A 14 16.63 12.87 14.74
C PRO A 14 16.36 14.14 13.92
N ARG A 15 17.31 14.54 13.07
CA ARG A 15 17.18 15.68 12.15
C ARG A 15 16.50 15.35 10.82
N ILE A 16 15.99 14.12 10.65
CA ILE A 16 15.32 13.69 9.42
C ILE A 16 13.92 13.20 9.77
N HIS A 17 12.92 13.85 9.19
CA HIS A 17 11.53 13.44 9.27
C HIS A 17 11.06 12.90 7.92
N VAL A 18 10.21 11.87 7.93
CA VAL A 18 9.59 11.33 6.70
C VAL A 18 8.17 11.84 6.66
N SER A 19 7.93 12.80 5.78
CA SER A 19 6.61 13.38 5.58
C SER A 19 5.73 12.46 4.72
N ASP A 20 4.45 12.38 5.06
CA ASP A 20 3.39 11.74 4.27
C ASP A 20 2.54 12.76 3.49
N ILE A 21 2.98 14.02 3.40
CA ILE A 21 2.23 15.14 2.80
C ILE A 21 1.69 14.81 1.40
N GLU A 22 2.50 14.20 0.53
CA GLU A 22 2.10 13.82 -0.83
C GLU A 22 1.06 12.70 -0.88
N LEU A 23 0.98 11.88 0.16
CA LEU A 23 -0.05 10.83 0.28
C LEU A 23 -1.39 11.41 0.77
N CYS A 24 -1.35 12.57 1.43
CA CYS A 24 -2.52 13.27 1.95
C CYS A 24 -3.12 14.25 0.94
N LEU A 25 -2.35 14.68 -0.07
CA LEU A 25 -2.79 15.61 -1.10
C LEU A 25 -3.60 14.88 -2.19
N PRO A 26 -4.75 15.43 -2.62
CA PRO A 26 -5.52 14.86 -3.71
C PRO A 26 -4.85 15.12 -5.07
N GLY A 27 -5.13 14.23 -6.02
CA GLY A 27 -4.66 14.35 -7.41
C GLY A 27 -3.19 13.96 -7.60
N PRO A 28 -2.62 14.29 -8.78
CA PRO A 28 -1.22 14.00 -9.08
C PRO A 28 -0.26 14.71 -8.12
N SER A 29 0.83 14.03 -7.76
CA SER A 29 1.89 14.60 -6.94
C SER A 29 2.79 15.50 -7.80
N TYR A 30 2.69 16.81 -7.58
CA TYR A 30 3.61 17.80 -8.14
C TYR A 30 4.43 18.44 -7.03
N THR A 31 5.73 18.62 -7.27
CA THR A 31 6.63 19.25 -6.29
C THR A 31 6.17 20.65 -5.89
N LEU A 32 5.61 21.43 -6.81
CA LEU A 32 5.03 22.75 -6.51
C LEU A 32 3.95 22.66 -5.43
N THR A 33 3.03 21.70 -5.54
CA THR A 33 1.96 21.50 -4.56
C THR A 33 2.54 21.14 -3.19
N THR A 34 3.57 20.28 -3.16
CA THR A 34 4.27 19.92 -1.93
C THR A 34 4.97 21.13 -1.30
N VAL A 35 5.68 21.93 -2.10
CA VAL A 35 6.38 23.15 -1.66
C VAL A 35 5.42 24.17 -1.07
N ARG A 36 4.30 24.47 -1.75
CA ARG A 36 3.25 25.35 -1.21
C ARG A 36 2.77 24.91 0.15
N LYS A 37 2.47 23.62 0.28
CA LYS A 37 1.93 23.09 1.53
C LYS A 37 2.96 23.11 2.66
N LEU A 38 4.24 22.91 2.35
CA LEU A 38 5.32 23.06 3.31
C LEU A 38 5.54 24.52 3.72
N ASN A 39 5.47 25.47 2.79
CA ASN A 39 5.55 26.90 3.11
C ASN A 39 4.39 27.35 4.00
N GLU A 40 3.16 26.91 3.71
CA GLU A 40 2.01 27.16 4.59
C GLU A 40 2.23 26.62 6.01
N TRP A 41 2.83 25.43 6.12
CA TRP A 41 3.11 24.81 7.42
C TRP A 41 4.26 25.50 8.17
N LEU A 42 5.29 25.95 7.44
CA LEU A 42 6.46 26.63 8.00
C LEU A 42 6.12 28.06 8.45
N GLY A 43 5.25 28.75 7.72
CA GLY A 43 4.96 30.17 7.92
C GLY A 43 6.24 31.01 7.92
N ASP A 44 6.27 32.05 8.76
CA ASP A 44 7.44 32.94 8.88
C ASP A 44 8.56 32.36 9.77
N GLN A 45 8.45 31.09 10.19
CA GLN A 45 9.37 30.51 11.17
C GLN A 45 10.64 29.87 10.56
N GLY A 46 10.78 29.88 9.24
CA GLY A 46 11.97 29.35 8.60
C GLY A 46 12.00 29.52 7.08
N GLU A 47 13.04 28.97 6.48
CA GLU A 47 13.22 28.95 5.03
C GLU A 47 13.14 27.53 4.49
N LEU A 48 12.53 27.37 3.31
CA LEU A 48 12.42 26.09 2.64
C LEU A 48 13.51 25.94 1.56
N TYR A 49 14.32 24.90 1.71
CA TYR A 49 15.30 24.47 0.71
C TYR A 49 14.88 23.16 0.06
N PHE A 50 14.75 23.15 -1.26
CA PHE A 50 14.62 21.95 -2.06
C PHE A 50 16.02 21.40 -2.37
N ILE A 51 16.32 20.20 -1.85
CA ILE A 51 17.63 19.56 -2.03
C ILE A 51 17.57 18.61 -3.22
N GLY A 52 18.46 18.82 -4.19
CA GLY A 52 18.53 18.02 -5.42
C GLY A 52 19.95 17.69 -5.87
N GLY A 53 20.07 16.82 -6.86
CA GLY A 53 21.34 16.58 -7.56
C GLY A 53 21.44 17.42 -8.83
N THR A 54 22.61 17.41 -9.47
CA THR A 54 22.85 18.09 -10.75
C THR A 54 21.90 17.61 -11.86
N ASP A 55 21.47 16.36 -11.83
CA ASP A 55 20.44 15.81 -12.71
C ASP A 55 19.13 16.60 -12.64
N ILE A 56 18.66 16.94 -11.43
CA ILE A 56 17.44 17.74 -11.26
C ILE A 56 17.64 19.16 -11.80
N LEU A 57 18.82 19.76 -11.62
CA LEU A 57 19.11 21.12 -12.10
C LEU A 57 18.82 21.29 -13.61
N PHE A 58 19.18 20.29 -14.42
CA PHE A 58 18.94 20.32 -15.87
C PHE A 58 17.50 19.97 -16.26
N ASP A 59 16.80 19.19 -15.42
CA ASP A 59 15.44 18.75 -15.71
C ASP A 59 14.34 19.72 -15.24
N LEU A 60 14.66 20.63 -14.30
CA LEU A 60 13.72 21.61 -13.75
C LEU A 60 12.86 22.36 -14.78
N PRO A 61 13.36 22.81 -15.95
CA PRO A 61 12.53 23.48 -16.95
C PRO A 61 11.36 22.63 -17.48
N ASN A 62 11.47 21.30 -17.39
CA ASN A 62 10.44 20.35 -17.83
C ASN A 62 9.38 20.06 -16.75
N TRP A 63 9.58 20.55 -15.53
CA TRP A 63 8.68 20.25 -14.42
C TRP A 63 7.38 21.02 -14.54
N TYR A 64 6.36 20.58 -13.80
CA TYR A 64 5.08 21.27 -13.75
C TYR A 64 5.24 22.68 -13.17
N LYS A 65 4.96 23.71 -13.98
CA LYS A 65 5.01 25.14 -13.61
C LYS A 65 6.33 25.55 -12.96
N PRO A 66 7.46 25.47 -13.69
CA PRO A 66 8.78 25.68 -13.13
C PRO A 66 8.99 27.14 -12.67
N ASN A 67 8.38 28.09 -13.36
CA ASN A 67 8.36 29.51 -13.02
C ASN A 67 7.69 29.83 -11.68
N GLU A 68 6.71 29.03 -11.26
CA GLU A 68 6.07 29.16 -9.95
C GLU A 68 6.95 28.46 -8.90
N LEU A 69 7.35 27.22 -9.15
CA LEU A 69 8.15 26.40 -8.22
C LEU A 69 9.45 27.08 -7.79
N LEU A 70 10.19 27.61 -8.76
CA LEU A 70 11.53 28.19 -8.52
C LEU A 70 11.51 29.51 -7.77
N LYS A 71 10.34 30.14 -7.61
CA LYS A 71 10.14 31.33 -6.79
C LYS A 71 9.70 31.00 -5.36
N GLU A 72 9.20 29.79 -5.14
CA GLU A 72 8.60 29.38 -3.87
C GLU A 72 9.55 28.59 -2.98
N CYS A 73 10.73 28.22 -3.46
CA CYS A 73 11.75 27.58 -2.65
C CYS A 73 13.16 27.94 -3.13
N LYS A 74 14.12 27.87 -2.20
CA LYS A 74 15.54 27.93 -2.53
C LYS A 74 16.02 26.56 -2.96
N LEU A 75 16.91 26.48 -3.94
CA LEU A 75 17.50 25.22 -4.39
C LEU A 75 18.86 25.01 -3.76
N LEU A 76 19.07 23.83 -3.18
CA LEU A 76 20.37 23.39 -2.70
C LEU A 76 20.82 22.17 -3.52
N ILE A 77 21.72 22.40 -4.48
CA ILE A 77 22.10 21.42 -5.50
C ILE A 77 23.46 20.82 -5.19
N GLY A 78 23.47 19.50 -4.98
CA GLY A 78 24.68 18.72 -4.81
C GLY A 78 25.33 18.43 -6.16
N THR A 79 26.53 18.95 -6.40
CA THR A 79 27.27 18.71 -7.64
C THR A 79 27.73 17.25 -7.73
N ARG A 80 27.47 16.62 -8.88
CA ARG A 80 27.81 15.21 -9.15
C ARG A 80 28.89 15.10 -10.22
N PRO A 81 29.75 14.07 -10.18
CA PRO A 81 30.64 13.75 -11.29
C PRO A 81 29.85 13.49 -12.58
N GLY A 82 30.47 13.77 -13.74
CA GLY A 82 29.87 13.57 -15.06
C GLY A 82 29.19 14.80 -15.66
N TYR A 83 29.15 15.91 -14.93
CA TYR A 83 28.67 17.21 -15.42
C TYR A 83 29.82 18.22 -15.44
N PRO A 84 30.21 18.76 -16.61
CA PRO A 84 31.21 19.82 -16.70
C PRO A 84 30.80 21.04 -15.87
N GLU A 85 31.72 21.60 -15.09
CA GLU A 85 31.44 22.74 -14.20
C GLU A 85 30.87 23.94 -14.98
N GLU A 86 31.42 24.22 -16.16
CA GLU A 86 30.93 25.27 -17.06
C GLU A 86 29.45 25.11 -17.40
N ASN A 87 28.99 23.88 -17.68
CA ASN A 87 27.59 23.61 -17.99
C ASN A 87 26.70 23.80 -16.75
N VAL A 88 27.16 23.39 -15.57
CA VAL A 88 26.44 23.59 -14.32
C VAL A 88 26.29 25.08 -14.03
N THR A 89 27.38 25.85 -14.13
CA THR A 89 27.36 27.30 -13.94
C THR A 89 26.46 28.00 -14.94
N ALA A 90 26.50 27.61 -16.22
CA ALA A 90 25.62 28.16 -17.25
C ALA A 90 24.14 27.87 -16.94
N GLN A 91 23.81 26.65 -16.51
CA GLN A 91 22.45 26.26 -16.15
C GLN A 91 21.94 27.03 -14.93
N VAL A 92 22.78 27.22 -13.90
CA VAL A 92 22.43 28.06 -12.74
C VAL A 92 22.10 29.48 -13.19
N LYS A 93 22.97 30.11 -14.00
CA LYS A 93 22.72 31.46 -14.53
C LYS A 93 21.43 31.54 -15.34
N PHE A 94 21.18 30.56 -16.20
CA PHE A 94 19.94 30.47 -16.96
C PHE A 94 18.72 30.42 -16.04
N LEU A 95 18.72 29.52 -15.05
CA LEU A 95 17.57 29.38 -14.15
C LEU A 95 17.34 30.62 -13.28
N SER A 96 18.41 31.23 -12.76
CA SER A 96 18.33 32.48 -12.00
C SER A 96 17.79 33.63 -12.85
N ASN A 97 18.26 33.79 -14.09
CA ASN A 97 17.83 34.87 -14.97
C ASN A 97 16.42 34.67 -15.53
N SER A 98 16.07 33.44 -15.93
CA SER A 98 14.81 33.15 -16.60
C SER A 98 13.64 32.91 -15.63
N TYR A 99 13.91 32.36 -14.45
CA TYR A 99 12.87 32.00 -13.49
C TYR A 99 12.97 32.73 -12.14
N GLY A 100 14.07 33.45 -11.88
CA GLY A 100 14.32 34.07 -10.58
C GLY A 100 14.73 33.07 -9.49
N ALA A 101 15.31 31.94 -9.89
CA ALA A 101 15.70 30.88 -8.97
C ALA A 101 16.88 31.29 -8.07
N ASP A 102 16.73 31.07 -6.76
CA ASP A 102 17.82 31.14 -5.77
C ASP A 102 18.46 29.75 -5.65
N ILE A 103 19.71 29.62 -6.10
CA ILE A 103 20.41 28.34 -6.22
C ILE A 103 21.76 28.41 -5.52
N SER A 104 21.93 27.52 -4.54
CA SER A 104 23.21 27.28 -3.87
C SER A 104 23.77 25.91 -4.27
N LEU A 105 25.04 25.87 -4.64
CA LEU A 105 25.75 24.64 -4.98
C LEU A 105 26.54 24.12 -3.78
N PHE A 106 26.60 22.81 -3.60
CA PHE A 106 27.52 22.18 -2.66
C PHE A 106 28.16 20.93 -3.26
N ALA A 107 29.41 20.65 -2.89
CA ALA A 107 30.08 19.44 -3.34
C ALA A 107 29.46 18.20 -2.66
N MET A 108 28.97 17.26 -3.47
CA MET A 108 28.47 15.99 -2.95
C MET A 108 29.50 14.87 -3.20
N PRO A 109 29.93 14.12 -2.17
CA PRO A 109 30.83 12.99 -2.36
C PRO A 109 30.21 11.96 -3.32
N PRO A 110 30.99 11.40 -4.26
CA PRO A 110 30.48 10.40 -5.20
C PRO A 110 29.88 9.22 -4.44
N GLN A 111 28.64 8.88 -4.80
CA GLN A 111 27.94 7.72 -4.26
C GLN A 111 27.91 6.64 -5.34
N ASN A 112 28.65 5.55 -5.14
CA ASN A 112 28.61 4.38 -6.04
C ASN A 112 27.41 3.49 -5.72
N ILE A 113 26.21 4.06 -5.70
CA ILE A 113 24.97 3.32 -5.48
C ILE A 113 23.81 4.01 -6.20
N SER A 114 23.08 3.25 -7.03
CA SER A 114 21.85 3.72 -7.67
C SER A 114 20.65 2.86 -7.27
N SER A 115 19.46 3.43 -7.28
CA SER A 115 18.23 2.66 -7.01
C SER A 115 17.99 1.58 -8.06
N THR A 116 18.41 1.81 -9.31
CA THR A 116 18.35 0.84 -10.41
C THR A 116 19.26 -0.35 -10.15
N GLU A 117 20.49 -0.10 -9.71
CA GLU A 117 21.44 -1.15 -9.34
C GLU A 117 20.98 -1.94 -8.12
N ILE A 118 20.47 -1.27 -7.07
CA ILE A 118 19.87 -1.93 -5.90
C ILE A 118 18.76 -2.89 -6.34
N ARG A 119 17.84 -2.44 -7.20
CA ARG A 119 16.75 -3.29 -7.72
C ARG A 119 17.32 -4.47 -8.52
N ARG A 120 18.31 -4.24 -9.39
CA ARG A 120 18.99 -5.29 -10.15
C ARG A 120 19.61 -6.35 -9.23
N MET A 121 20.30 -5.94 -8.16
CA MET A 121 20.89 -6.86 -7.18
C MET A 121 19.82 -7.70 -6.48
N ILE A 122 18.71 -7.08 -6.07
CA ILE A 122 17.57 -7.78 -5.43
C ILE A 122 17.03 -8.86 -6.37
N TYR A 123 16.83 -8.54 -7.65
CA TYR A 123 16.32 -9.49 -8.64
C TYR A 123 17.31 -10.60 -9.00
N ALA A 124 18.62 -10.33 -8.97
CA ALA A 124 19.64 -11.29 -9.38
C ALA A 124 20.12 -12.23 -8.26
N GLY A 125 20.17 -11.78 -7.01
CA GLY A 125 20.80 -12.52 -5.91
C GLY A 125 20.16 -12.32 -4.54
N GLY A 126 18.96 -11.70 -4.49
CA GLY A 126 18.25 -11.42 -3.25
C GLY A 126 18.89 -10.31 -2.42
N LEU A 127 18.65 -10.32 -1.10
CA LEU A 127 18.93 -9.17 -0.21
C LEU A 127 20.30 -9.21 0.49
N LYS A 128 21.09 -10.27 0.30
CA LYS A 128 22.32 -10.52 1.07
C LYS A 128 23.30 -9.36 0.94
N ASP A 129 23.69 -9.04 -0.28
CA ASP A 129 24.75 -8.07 -0.57
C ASP A 129 24.23 -6.67 -0.94
N VAL A 130 22.91 -6.46 -0.85
CA VAL A 130 22.27 -5.18 -1.21
C VAL A 130 22.68 -4.07 -0.22
N PRO A 131 23.20 -2.91 -0.65
CA PRO A 131 23.70 -1.88 0.26
C PRO A 131 22.59 -0.96 0.81
N VAL A 132 21.65 -1.53 1.57
CA VAL A 132 20.58 -0.78 2.27
C VAL A 132 20.57 -1.07 3.78
N PRO A 133 20.03 -0.16 4.63
CA PRO A 133 20.00 -0.38 6.08
C PRO A 133 19.34 -1.70 6.48
N LYS A 134 19.85 -2.37 7.52
CA LYS A 134 19.34 -3.68 7.99
C LYS A 134 17.82 -3.69 8.24
N LYS A 135 17.26 -2.60 8.78
CA LYS A 135 15.80 -2.47 9.00
C LYS A 135 15.01 -2.39 7.69
N VAL A 136 15.58 -1.77 6.65
CA VAL A 136 15.00 -1.72 5.31
C VAL A 136 15.05 -3.11 4.67
N LYS A 137 16.19 -3.82 4.74
CA LYS A 137 16.27 -5.23 4.29
C LYS A 137 15.22 -6.11 4.94
N LYS A 138 15.05 -5.99 6.26
CA LYS A 138 14.03 -6.75 7.01
C LYS A 138 12.62 -6.40 6.52
N PHE A 139 12.34 -5.13 6.26
CA PHE A 139 11.06 -4.69 5.71
C PHE A 139 10.79 -5.26 4.32
N ILE A 140 11.78 -5.17 3.41
CA ILE A 140 11.67 -5.72 2.05
C ILE A 140 11.42 -7.22 2.10
N LYS A 141 12.20 -7.96 2.92
CA LYS A 141 12.02 -9.42 3.09
C LYS A 141 10.67 -9.76 3.68
N GLN A 142 10.23 -9.00 4.70
CA GLN A 142 8.99 -9.27 5.40
C GLN A 142 7.80 -9.13 4.47
N TYR A 143 7.70 -8.05 3.70
CA TYR A 143 6.54 -7.78 2.84
C TYR A 143 6.74 -8.17 1.37
N ASP A 144 7.85 -8.85 1.08
CA ASP A 144 8.22 -9.29 -0.28
C ASP A 144 8.04 -8.21 -1.36
N VAL A 145 8.48 -6.99 -1.03
CA VAL A 145 8.16 -5.73 -1.77
C VAL A 145 8.50 -5.78 -3.26
N TYR A 146 9.43 -6.63 -3.68
CA TYR A 146 9.87 -6.76 -5.06
C TYR A 146 9.45 -8.08 -5.73
N GLY A 147 8.83 -9.01 -4.98
CA GLY A 147 8.39 -10.31 -5.50
C GLY A 147 7.14 -10.24 -6.37
N ASP A 148 6.36 -9.16 -6.29
CA ASP A 148 5.05 -9.03 -6.93
C ASP A 148 5.07 -8.63 -8.40
N ARG A 149 6.24 -8.27 -8.95
CA ARG A 149 6.33 -7.62 -10.27
C ARG A 149 5.61 -8.39 -11.37
N LEU A 150 5.83 -9.70 -11.45
CA LEU A 150 5.23 -10.55 -12.48
C LEU A 150 3.70 -10.66 -12.36
N TYR A 151 3.17 -10.48 -11.16
CA TYR A 151 1.73 -10.54 -10.92
C TYR A 151 1.06 -9.19 -11.20
N LEU A 152 1.76 -8.08 -10.98
CA LEU A 152 1.26 -6.74 -11.34
C LEU A 152 1.08 -6.61 -12.86
N ASP A 153 1.90 -7.29 -13.65
CA ASP A 153 1.77 -7.34 -15.12
C ASP A 153 0.49 -8.08 -15.59
N GLN A 154 -0.24 -8.76 -14.68
CA GLN A 154 -1.53 -9.40 -14.96
C GLN A 154 -2.74 -8.47 -14.78
N LEU A 155 -2.52 -7.26 -14.25
CA LEU A 155 -3.58 -6.29 -14.00
C LEU A 155 -3.80 -5.37 -15.20
N GLN A 156 -5.03 -4.91 -15.37
CA GLN A 156 -5.33 -3.84 -16.32
C GLN A 156 -4.70 -2.52 -15.86
N GLU A 157 -4.35 -1.66 -16.81
CA GLU A 157 -3.74 -0.35 -16.54
C GLU A 157 -4.64 0.52 -15.64
N ASP A 158 -5.95 0.57 -15.94
CA ASP A 158 -6.94 1.26 -15.11
C ASP A 158 -7.01 0.73 -13.66
N THR A 159 -6.83 -0.57 -13.45
CA THR A 159 -6.76 -1.13 -12.09
C THR A 159 -5.50 -0.68 -11.37
N LEU A 160 -4.35 -0.64 -12.06
CA LEU A 160 -3.10 -0.15 -11.48
C LEU A 160 -3.22 1.32 -11.04
N GLU A 161 -3.84 2.17 -11.86
CA GLU A 161 -4.12 3.56 -11.53
C GLU A 161 -5.07 3.68 -10.31
N LYS A 162 -6.15 2.91 -10.31
CA LYS A 162 -7.11 2.86 -9.20
C LYS A 162 -6.47 2.41 -7.89
N LEU A 163 -5.55 1.44 -7.92
CA LEU A 163 -4.84 0.99 -6.72
C LEU A 163 -4.01 2.10 -6.07
N PHE A 164 -3.46 3.04 -6.86
CA PHE A 164 -2.79 4.22 -6.29
C PHE A 164 -3.80 5.14 -5.59
N TYR A 165 -4.92 5.44 -6.25
CA TYR A 165 -5.99 6.24 -5.68
C TYR A 165 -6.55 5.61 -4.38
N TYR A 166 -6.81 4.31 -4.37
CA TYR A 166 -7.29 3.60 -3.18
C TYR A 166 -6.28 3.65 -2.03
N GLN A 167 -4.97 3.57 -2.30
CA GLN A 167 -3.97 3.74 -1.25
C GLN A 167 -4.02 5.14 -0.61
N GLN A 168 -4.18 6.21 -1.40
CA GLN A 168 -4.34 7.57 -0.87
C GLN A 168 -5.65 7.74 -0.08
N LEU A 169 -6.76 7.21 -0.62
CA LEU A 169 -8.04 7.19 0.08
C LEU A 169 -7.93 6.49 1.43
N MET A 170 -7.35 5.30 1.44
CA MET A 170 -7.17 4.47 2.63
C MET A 170 -6.22 5.16 3.61
N TRP A 171 -5.14 5.80 3.15
CA TRP A 171 -4.23 6.58 4.01
C TRP A 171 -4.97 7.60 4.88
N ARG A 172 -5.98 8.26 4.32
CA ARG A 172 -6.80 9.25 5.05
C ARG A 172 -7.82 8.61 5.99
N ARG A 173 -8.07 7.30 5.87
CA ARG A 173 -9.08 6.57 6.65
C ARG A 173 -8.52 5.66 7.73
N MET A 174 -7.23 5.36 7.71
CA MET A 174 -6.62 4.43 8.67
C MET A 174 -5.16 4.72 8.93
N SER A 175 -4.65 4.13 10.00
CA SER A 175 -3.25 4.13 10.36
C SER A 175 -2.37 3.52 9.27
N PHE A 176 -1.11 3.97 9.20
CA PHE A 176 -0.11 3.38 8.31
C PHE A 176 0.01 1.86 8.46
N PHE A 177 -0.12 1.32 9.68
CA PHE A 177 -0.03 -0.12 9.91
C PHE A 177 -1.21 -0.89 9.31
N ARG A 178 -2.41 -0.32 9.37
CA ARG A 178 -3.61 -0.91 8.76
C ARG A 178 -3.55 -0.82 7.24
N LEU A 179 -3.12 0.31 6.70
CA LEU A 179 -2.92 0.42 5.25
C LEU A 179 -1.84 -0.54 4.76
N LEU A 180 -0.73 -0.66 5.48
CA LEU A 180 0.32 -1.62 5.14
C LEU A 180 -0.23 -3.06 5.13
N HIS A 181 -1.11 -3.38 6.06
CA HIS A 181 -1.84 -4.64 6.07
C HIS A 181 -2.75 -4.78 4.84
N SER A 182 -3.59 -3.79 4.51
CA SER A 182 -4.45 -3.84 3.31
C SER A 182 -3.66 -4.00 2.01
N VAL A 183 -2.56 -3.27 1.84
CA VAL A 183 -1.67 -3.43 0.67
C VAL A 183 -1.06 -4.84 0.63
N SER A 184 -0.61 -5.35 1.77
CA SER A 184 -0.03 -6.70 1.89
C SER A 184 -1.06 -7.80 1.62
N THR A 185 -2.30 -7.62 2.09
CA THR A 185 -3.45 -8.47 1.77
C THR A 185 -3.74 -8.44 0.28
N ALA A 186 -3.74 -7.27 -0.36
CA ALA A 186 -3.94 -7.12 -1.80
C ALA A 186 -2.89 -7.86 -2.63
N MET A 187 -1.60 -7.72 -2.30
CA MET A 187 -0.52 -8.45 -3.00
C MET A 187 -0.61 -9.96 -2.78
N THR A 188 -0.93 -10.39 -1.55
CA THR A 188 -1.16 -11.81 -1.25
C THR A 188 -2.33 -12.37 -2.06
N ALA A 189 -3.43 -11.61 -2.16
CA ALA A 189 -4.63 -11.98 -2.89
C ALA A 189 -4.36 -12.06 -4.40
N LEU A 190 -3.60 -11.12 -4.95
CA LEU A 190 -3.20 -11.12 -6.36
C LEU A 190 -2.39 -12.39 -6.71
N ARG A 191 -1.42 -12.77 -5.88
CA ARG A 191 -0.65 -14.02 -6.09
C ARG A 191 -1.54 -15.26 -6.08
N LEU A 192 -2.53 -15.30 -5.19
CA LEU A 192 -3.47 -16.41 -5.10
C LEU A 192 -4.46 -16.40 -6.27
N ALA A 193 -4.90 -15.23 -6.72
CA ALA A 193 -5.76 -15.08 -7.89
C ALA A 193 -5.09 -15.66 -9.14
N CYS A 194 -3.86 -15.25 -9.43
CA CYS A 194 -3.09 -15.78 -10.55
C CYS A 194 -2.82 -17.29 -10.42
N ARG A 195 -2.67 -17.81 -9.20
CA ARG A 195 -2.43 -19.24 -8.95
C ARG A 195 -3.67 -20.10 -9.16
N PHE A 196 -4.83 -19.63 -8.70
CA PHE A 196 -6.06 -20.42 -8.64
C PHE A 196 -7.08 -20.02 -9.71
N GLY A 197 -6.74 -19.11 -10.61
CA GLY A 197 -7.57 -18.73 -11.75
C GLY A 197 -8.73 -17.79 -11.40
N ALA A 198 -8.58 -16.97 -10.36
CA ALA A 198 -9.54 -15.90 -10.07
C ALA A 198 -9.23 -14.66 -10.90
N ASP A 199 -10.24 -13.82 -11.16
CA ASP A 199 -10.04 -12.51 -11.78
C ASP A 199 -9.07 -11.66 -10.93
N PRO A 200 -7.87 -11.32 -11.44
CA PRO A 200 -6.84 -10.65 -10.65
C PRO A 200 -7.23 -9.21 -10.31
N ASP A 201 -7.92 -8.51 -11.21
CA ASP A 201 -8.34 -7.11 -11.04
C ASP A 201 -9.40 -7.01 -9.95
N LYS A 202 -10.47 -7.80 -10.02
CA LYS A 202 -11.50 -7.83 -8.98
C LYS A 202 -10.93 -8.23 -7.63
N THR A 203 -10.06 -9.25 -7.63
CA THR A 203 -9.48 -9.79 -6.40
C THR A 203 -8.57 -8.77 -5.70
N VAL A 204 -7.69 -8.08 -6.43
CA VAL A 204 -6.78 -7.11 -5.84
C VAL A 204 -7.53 -5.87 -5.33
N VAL A 205 -8.60 -5.45 -6.03
CA VAL A 205 -9.45 -4.33 -5.60
C VAL A 205 -10.21 -4.69 -4.32
N ALA A 206 -10.88 -5.84 -4.29
CA ALA A 206 -11.59 -6.32 -3.10
C ALA A 206 -10.64 -6.44 -1.89
N ALA A 207 -9.47 -7.04 -2.09
CA ALA A 207 -8.46 -7.20 -1.05
C ALA A 207 -7.84 -5.86 -0.60
N MET A 208 -7.65 -4.89 -1.49
CA MET A 208 -7.17 -3.54 -1.11
C MET A 208 -8.19 -2.84 -0.21
N LEU A 209 -9.49 -2.95 -0.53
CA LEU A 209 -10.55 -2.19 0.13
C LEU A 209 -11.23 -2.91 1.31
N HIS A 210 -10.89 -4.18 1.58
CA HIS A 210 -11.60 -5.03 2.56
C HIS A 210 -11.77 -4.38 3.95
N ASP A 211 -10.78 -3.59 4.38
CA ASP A 211 -10.69 -2.99 5.72
C ASP A 211 -10.99 -1.47 5.71
N ILE A 212 -11.56 -0.91 4.63
CA ILE A 212 -11.77 0.54 4.44
C ILE A 212 -12.59 1.22 5.55
N SER A 213 -13.47 0.45 6.19
CA SER A 213 -14.35 0.90 7.29
C SER A 213 -13.87 0.43 8.66
N LYS A 214 -12.63 -0.08 8.78
CA LYS A 214 -12.14 -0.68 10.04
C LYS A 214 -11.85 0.33 11.14
N GLU A 215 -11.17 1.42 10.82
CA GLU A 215 -10.76 2.44 11.80
C GLU A 215 -11.63 3.70 11.74
N ARG A 216 -12.29 3.94 10.61
CA ARG A 216 -13.31 4.98 10.44
C ARG A 216 -14.62 4.36 9.97
N PRO A 217 -15.32 3.61 10.84
CA PRO A 217 -16.63 3.09 10.53
C PRO A 217 -17.64 4.24 10.41
N ASP A 218 -18.60 4.08 9.49
CA ASP A 218 -19.78 4.92 9.43
C ASP A 218 -21.02 4.03 9.56
N PRO A 219 -21.62 3.93 10.77
CA PRO A 219 -22.77 3.08 11.01
C PRO A 219 -23.98 3.39 10.12
N LYS A 220 -24.08 4.60 9.55
CA LYS A 220 -25.18 4.96 8.63
C LYS A 220 -25.15 4.12 7.37
N LEU A 221 -23.97 3.69 6.92
CA LEU A 221 -23.80 2.84 5.74
C LEU A 221 -24.48 1.47 5.90
N LEU A 222 -24.74 1.01 7.12
CA LEU A 222 -25.48 -0.24 7.33
C LEU A 222 -26.96 -0.12 6.95
N GLN A 223 -27.50 1.10 6.89
CA GLN A 223 -28.86 1.34 6.39
C GLN A 223 -28.95 1.06 4.88
N GLU A 224 -27.82 1.11 4.17
CA GLU A 224 -27.73 0.78 2.73
C GLU A 224 -27.61 -0.74 2.50
N VAL A 225 -27.39 -1.52 3.55
CA VAL A 225 -27.33 -2.98 3.48
C VAL A 225 -28.70 -3.54 3.87
N SER A 226 -29.24 -4.44 3.06
CA SER A 226 -30.58 -5.01 3.30
C SER A 226 -30.71 -5.57 4.71
N ALA A 227 -31.81 -5.20 5.40
CA ALA A 227 -32.13 -5.68 6.74
C ALA A 227 -32.32 -7.21 6.77
N ASP A 228 -32.82 -7.81 5.68
CA ASP A 228 -32.98 -9.27 5.55
C ASP A 228 -31.63 -10.00 5.55
N ALA A 229 -30.55 -9.28 5.22
CA ALA A 229 -29.20 -9.79 5.18
C ALA A 229 -28.38 -9.44 6.44
N ALA A 230 -28.98 -8.93 7.52
CA ALA A 230 -28.29 -8.41 8.71
C ALA A 230 -27.57 -9.48 9.57
N TRP A 231 -26.81 -10.38 8.93
CA TRP A 231 -26.03 -11.46 9.51
C TRP A 231 -25.03 -10.96 10.55
N TRP A 232 -24.53 -9.73 10.42
CA TRP A 232 -23.59 -9.12 11.37
C TRP A 232 -24.22 -8.72 12.72
N THR A 233 -25.55 -8.80 12.87
CA THR A 233 -26.26 -8.42 14.10
C THR A 233 -25.78 -9.25 15.29
N GLY A 234 -25.38 -8.57 16.38
CA GLY A 234 -24.80 -9.23 17.55
C GLY A 234 -23.31 -9.54 17.43
N TYR A 235 -22.65 -9.18 16.34
CA TYR A 235 -21.21 -9.39 16.10
C TYR A 235 -20.49 -8.08 15.72
N PRO A 236 -20.26 -7.13 16.65
CA PRO A 236 -19.67 -5.83 16.33
C PRO A 236 -18.34 -5.87 15.58
N ALA A 237 -17.51 -6.89 15.88
CA ALA A 237 -16.19 -7.04 15.28
C ALA A 237 -16.23 -7.27 13.75
N VAL A 238 -17.34 -7.79 13.21
CA VAL A 238 -17.47 -8.13 11.77
C VAL A 238 -18.15 -7.04 10.95
N MET A 239 -18.81 -6.07 11.59
CA MET A 239 -19.63 -5.05 10.92
C MET A 239 -18.85 -4.17 9.92
N HIS A 240 -17.53 -4.05 10.07
CA HIS A 240 -16.69 -3.32 9.12
C HIS A 240 -16.67 -3.93 7.71
N GLY A 241 -16.92 -5.23 7.56
CA GLY A 241 -17.08 -5.88 6.26
C GLY A 241 -18.26 -5.30 5.48
N PRO A 242 -19.52 -5.49 5.94
CA PRO A 242 -20.69 -4.95 5.24
C PRO A 242 -20.69 -3.42 5.17
N MET A 243 -20.21 -2.71 6.19
CA MET A 243 -19.99 -1.25 6.10
C MET A 243 -18.97 -0.87 5.02
N GLY A 244 -17.91 -1.67 4.86
CA GLY A 244 -16.90 -1.48 3.82
C GLY A 244 -17.49 -1.67 2.42
N ALA A 245 -18.26 -2.74 2.22
CA ALA A 245 -18.94 -2.99 0.95
C ALA A 245 -19.94 -1.87 0.60
N ALA A 246 -20.74 -1.41 1.57
CA ALA A 246 -21.63 -0.27 1.40
C ALA A 246 -20.87 1.01 1.03
N TYR A 247 -19.77 1.33 1.74
CA TYR A 247 -18.91 2.47 1.41
C TYR A 247 -18.41 2.40 -0.03
N VAL A 248 -17.88 1.25 -0.44
CA VAL A 248 -17.32 1.04 -1.77
C VAL A 248 -18.38 1.21 -2.85
N ARG A 249 -19.59 0.70 -2.63
CA ARG A 249 -20.72 0.91 -3.54
C ARG A 249 -21.11 2.38 -3.63
N SER A 250 -21.39 3.05 -2.51
CA SER A 250 -21.95 4.40 -2.51
C SER A 250 -20.94 5.49 -2.87
N HIS A 251 -19.68 5.36 -2.44
CA HIS A 251 -18.65 6.38 -2.60
C HIS A 251 -17.71 6.12 -3.78
N LEU A 252 -17.41 4.86 -4.09
CA LEU A 252 -16.51 4.50 -5.19
C LEU A 252 -17.24 4.02 -6.44
N LYS A 253 -18.57 3.89 -6.37
CA LYS A 253 -19.44 3.49 -7.49
C LYS A 253 -19.06 2.13 -8.09
N ILE A 254 -18.52 1.24 -7.26
CA ILE A 254 -18.23 -0.14 -7.64
C ILE A 254 -19.47 -0.98 -7.34
N GLU A 255 -20.09 -1.51 -8.39
CA GLU A 255 -21.32 -2.31 -8.30
C GLU A 255 -21.09 -3.81 -8.49
N ASP A 256 -19.85 -4.22 -8.80
CA ASP A 256 -19.50 -5.62 -9.00
C ASP A 256 -19.76 -6.44 -7.73
N VAL A 257 -20.68 -7.39 -7.84
CA VAL A 257 -21.17 -8.18 -6.71
C VAL A 257 -20.08 -9.08 -6.09
N GLU A 258 -19.13 -9.55 -6.88
CA GLU A 258 -18.04 -10.41 -6.37
C GLU A 258 -17.07 -9.60 -5.52
N ILE A 259 -16.75 -8.37 -5.93
CA ILE A 259 -15.93 -7.43 -5.14
C ILE A 259 -16.65 -7.11 -3.82
N LEU A 260 -17.92 -6.72 -3.91
CA LEU A 260 -18.71 -6.31 -2.74
C LEU A 260 -18.93 -7.46 -1.75
N ASP A 261 -19.21 -8.66 -2.24
CA ASP A 261 -19.38 -9.85 -1.39
C ASP A 261 -18.06 -10.26 -0.72
N ALA A 262 -16.94 -10.20 -1.46
CA ALA A 262 -15.62 -10.46 -0.89
C ALA A 262 -15.27 -9.48 0.24
N ILE A 263 -15.55 -8.18 0.06
CA ILE A 263 -15.36 -7.18 1.11
C ILE A 263 -16.30 -7.45 2.29
N SER A 264 -17.58 -7.71 2.02
CA SER A 264 -18.60 -7.89 3.06
C SER A 264 -18.27 -9.06 3.99
N HIS A 265 -17.85 -10.20 3.43
CA HIS A 265 -17.71 -11.45 4.15
C HIS A 265 -16.26 -11.82 4.52
N HIS A 266 -15.24 -11.02 4.19
CA HIS A 266 -13.82 -11.35 4.41
C HIS A 266 -13.43 -11.72 5.85
N THR A 267 -14.24 -11.32 6.85
CA THR A 267 -13.96 -11.56 8.27
C THR A 267 -14.33 -12.97 8.72
N ILE A 268 -15.44 -13.50 8.20
CA ILE A 268 -16.11 -14.72 8.66
C ILE A 268 -16.14 -15.81 7.61
N LEU A 269 -16.14 -15.45 6.33
CA LEU A 269 -16.56 -16.27 5.19
C LEU A 269 -18.01 -16.80 5.34
N ARG A 270 -18.70 -17.00 4.21
CA ARG A 270 -20.03 -17.64 4.16
C ARG A 270 -19.95 -19.04 3.52
N PRO A 271 -20.92 -19.94 3.77
CA PRO A 271 -21.00 -21.18 3.00
C PRO A 271 -21.11 -20.87 1.50
N GLU A 272 -20.55 -21.75 0.66
CA GLU A 272 -20.58 -21.61 -0.81
C GLU A 272 -19.94 -20.30 -1.33
N ALA A 273 -19.05 -19.70 -0.53
CA ALA A 273 -18.30 -18.51 -0.94
C ALA A 273 -17.58 -18.73 -2.28
N ASN A 274 -17.65 -17.70 -3.14
CA ASN A 274 -16.99 -17.75 -4.44
C ASN A 274 -15.45 -17.72 -4.31
N LEU A 275 -14.77 -17.85 -5.45
CA LEU A 275 -13.32 -17.93 -5.49
C LEU A 275 -12.63 -16.67 -4.91
N ILE A 276 -13.16 -15.48 -5.21
CA ILE A 276 -12.62 -14.21 -4.74
C ILE A 276 -12.83 -14.06 -3.23
N GLU A 277 -14.01 -14.38 -2.71
CA GLU A 277 -14.31 -14.38 -1.27
C GLU A 277 -13.32 -15.27 -0.50
N LYS A 278 -13.08 -16.49 -0.99
CA LYS A 278 -12.10 -17.44 -0.43
C LYS A 278 -10.68 -16.85 -0.41
N ILE A 279 -10.25 -16.25 -1.52
CA ILE A 279 -8.92 -15.66 -1.65
C ILE A 279 -8.74 -14.45 -0.73
N VAL A 280 -9.70 -13.53 -0.69
CA VAL A 280 -9.63 -12.32 0.15
C VAL A 280 -9.63 -12.72 1.64
N PHE A 281 -10.52 -13.63 2.05
CA PHE A 281 -10.56 -14.17 3.41
C PHE A 281 -9.23 -14.77 3.83
N LEU A 282 -8.66 -15.64 2.97
CA LEU A 282 -7.38 -16.30 3.26
C LEU A 282 -6.23 -15.29 3.32
N SER A 283 -6.16 -14.39 2.34
CA SER A 283 -5.09 -13.39 2.21
C SER A 283 -5.00 -12.49 3.43
N ASP A 284 -6.14 -12.02 3.95
CA ASP A 284 -6.20 -11.21 5.17
C ASP A 284 -5.53 -11.91 6.37
N LYS A 285 -5.61 -13.24 6.45
CA LYS A 285 -5.05 -14.02 7.56
C LYS A 285 -3.62 -14.49 7.35
N ILE A 286 -3.17 -14.62 6.11
CA ILE A 286 -1.83 -15.15 5.81
C ILE A 286 -0.84 -14.11 5.29
N GLU A 287 -1.27 -12.87 5.08
CA GLU A 287 -0.41 -11.81 4.56
C GLU A 287 0.88 -11.67 5.40
N PRO A 288 2.03 -11.35 4.78
CA PRO A 288 3.34 -11.45 5.44
C PRO A 288 3.56 -10.62 6.72
N GLY A 289 2.74 -9.62 6.99
CA GLY A 289 2.70 -8.83 8.21
C GLY A 289 2.12 -9.55 9.43
N ARG A 290 1.31 -10.61 9.22
CA ARG A 290 0.65 -11.35 10.30
C ARG A 290 1.66 -12.15 11.14
N LYS A 291 1.42 -12.15 12.45
CA LYS A 291 2.25 -12.83 13.46
C LYS A 291 1.54 -14.00 14.15
N PHE A 292 0.50 -14.57 13.53
CA PHE A 292 -0.21 -15.69 14.13
C PHE A 292 0.73 -16.87 14.35
N LYS A 293 0.54 -17.59 15.47
CA LYS A 293 1.25 -18.85 15.70
C LYS A 293 0.75 -19.86 14.67
N ASP A 294 1.67 -20.60 14.06
CA ASP A 294 1.38 -21.79 13.26
C ASP A 294 0.57 -21.52 11.95
N LEU A 295 0.99 -20.52 11.16
CA LEU A 295 0.45 -20.27 9.81
C LEU A 295 1.02 -21.24 8.76
N ASP A 296 2.09 -21.97 9.07
CA ASP A 296 2.83 -22.78 8.11
C ASP A 296 1.97 -23.86 7.44
N PRO A 297 1.09 -24.60 8.14
CA PRO A 297 0.20 -25.56 7.50
C PRO A 297 -0.76 -24.90 6.50
N ILE A 298 -1.26 -23.71 6.82
CA ILE A 298 -2.18 -22.95 5.96
C ILE A 298 -1.43 -22.45 4.71
N LYS A 299 -0.24 -21.87 4.90
CA LYS A 299 0.59 -21.37 3.79
C LYS A 299 1.05 -22.50 2.87
N LYS A 300 1.37 -23.67 3.44
CA LYS A 300 1.71 -24.87 2.66
C LYS A 300 0.53 -25.35 1.83
N ALA A 301 -0.68 -25.42 2.41
CA ALA A 301 -1.88 -25.76 1.66
C ALA A 301 -2.18 -24.74 0.56
N ALA A 302 -2.04 -23.44 0.85
CA ALA A 302 -2.27 -22.35 -0.10
C ALA A 302 -1.34 -22.40 -1.32
N ALA A 303 -0.28 -23.19 -1.28
CA ALA A 303 0.59 -23.41 -2.43
C ALA A 303 -0.05 -24.30 -3.51
N THR A 304 -1.00 -25.18 -3.16
CA THR A 304 -1.51 -26.21 -4.06
C THR A 304 -3.02 -26.39 -4.03
N ASP A 305 -3.68 -26.08 -2.92
CA ASP A 305 -5.10 -26.36 -2.68
C ASP A 305 -5.73 -25.24 -1.85
N LEU A 306 -6.50 -24.39 -2.53
CA LEU A 306 -7.16 -23.24 -1.92
C LEU A 306 -8.21 -23.66 -0.89
N ASP A 307 -9.07 -24.64 -1.22
CA ASP A 307 -10.15 -25.06 -0.32
C ASP A 307 -9.60 -25.68 0.95
N ARG A 308 -8.52 -26.47 0.84
CA ARG A 308 -7.79 -26.97 2.00
C ARG A 308 -7.19 -25.86 2.84
N ALA A 309 -6.58 -24.84 2.21
CA ALA A 309 -6.01 -23.71 2.93
C ALA A 309 -7.07 -22.90 3.68
N VAL A 310 -8.19 -22.60 3.01
CA VAL A 310 -9.32 -21.87 3.60
C VAL A 310 -9.94 -22.68 4.74
N TYR A 311 -10.12 -24.00 4.56
CA TYR A 311 -10.60 -24.90 5.61
C TYR A 311 -9.71 -24.86 6.86
N LEU A 312 -8.39 -25.00 6.70
CA LEU A 312 -7.45 -24.95 7.81
C LEU A 312 -7.50 -23.58 8.51
N CYS A 313 -7.60 -22.50 7.73
CA CYS A 313 -7.69 -21.14 8.25
C CYS A 313 -8.97 -20.91 9.05
N ILE A 314 -10.15 -21.21 8.49
CA ILE A 314 -11.43 -20.98 9.18
C ILE A 314 -11.58 -21.85 10.43
N LYS A 315 -11.08 -23.10 10.38
CA LYS A 315 -11.01 -23.99 11.54
C LYS A 315 -10.13 -23.39 12.65
N ALA A 316 -8.97 -22.83 12.30
CA ALA A 316 -8.09 -22.18 13.27
C ALA A 316 -8.73 -20.94 13.89
N VAL A 317 -9.40 -20.10 13.08
CA VAL A 317 -10.14 -18.91 13.54
C VAL A 317 -11.27 -19.31 14.50
N ASN A 318 -12.11 -20.27 14.12
CA ASN A 318 -13.23 -20.72 14.95
C ASN A 318 -12.74 -21.37 16.25
N ARG A 319 -11.63 -22.13 16.21
CA ARG A 319 -11.00 -22.68 17.41
C ARG A 319 -10.49 -21.57 18.33
N ALA A 320 -9.82 -20.56 17.80
CA ALA A 320 -9.31 -19.44 18.59
C ALA A 320 -10.43 -18.67 19.29
N LEU A 321 -11.54 -18.41 18.60
CA LEU A 321 -12.72 -17.77 19.19
C LEU A 321 -13.32 -18.59 20.34
N ARG A 322 -13.48 -19.90 20.16
CA ARG A 322 -13.96 -20.81 21.22
C ARG A 322 -13.04 -20.79 22.43
N LEU A 323 -11.72 -20.81 22.22
CA LEU A 323 -10.72 -20.74 23.30
C LEU A 323 -10.73 -19.39 24.04
N SER A 324 -11.12 -18.30 23.37
CA SER A 324 -11.28 -16.99 24.00
C SER A 324 -12.70 -16.73 24.55
N HIS A 325 -13.52 -17.78 24.73
CA HIS A 325 -14.92 -17.71 25.16
C HIS A 325 -15.84 -16.85 24.26
N ALA A 326 -15.41 -16.55 23.03
CA ALA A 326 -16.24 -15.88 22.03
C ALA A 326 -17.00 -16.92 21.20
N LYS A 327 -18.23 -16.59 20.79
CA LYS A 327 -19.01 -17.45 19.89
C LYS A 327 -18.58 -17.22 18.44
N PRO A 328 -18.15 -18.26 17.70
CA PRO A 328 -17.96 -18.14 16.26
C PRO A 328 -19.27 -17.76 15.57
N HIS A 329 -19.18 -16.95 14.52
CA HIS A 329 -20.33 -16.55 13.73
C HIS A 329 -20.98 -17.77 13.04
N PRO A 330 -22.33 -17.88 12.96
CA PRO A 330 -23.01 -19.02 12.34
C PRO A 330 -22.56 -19.29 10.90
N TYR A 331 -22.35 -18.26 10.08
CA TYR A 331 -21.83 -18.43 8.72
C TYR A 331 -20.42 -19.03 8.70
N SER A 332 -19.54 -18.62 9.62
CA SER A 332 -18.20 -19.19 9.71
C SER A 332 -18.24 -20.67 10.09
N VAL A 333 -19.17 -21.07 10.96
CA VAL A 333 -19.38 -22.48 11.32
C VAL A 333 -19.95 -23.28 10.15
N ALA A 334 -20.89 -22.71 9.39
CA ALA A 334 -21.46 -23.35 8.20
C ALA A 334 -20.41 -23.49 7.09
N ALA A 335 -19.60 -22.45 6.85
CA ALA A 335 -18.48 -22.48 5.91
C ALA A 335 -17.43 -23.51 6.29
N GLU A 336 -17.07 -23.62 7.59
CA GLU A 336 -16.16 -24.66 8.09
C GLU A 336 -16.67 -26.07 7.75
N ARG A 337 -17.98 -26.33 7.93
CA ARG A 337 -18.61 -27.63 7.61
C ARG A 337 -18.63 -27.91 6.11
N HIS A 338 -19.01 -26.93 5.31
CA HIS A 338 -19.05 -27.05 3.85
C HIS A 338 -17.66 -27.32 3.28
N LEU A 339 -16.64 -26.58 3.70
CA LEU A 339 -15.26 -26.82 3.27
C LEU A 339 -14.75 -28.19 3.74
N ALA A 340 -15.15 -28.65 4.94
CA ALA A 340 -14.80 -29.97 5.42
C ALA A 340 -15.32 -31.12 4.53
N SER A 341 -16.44 -30.93 3.81
CA SER A 341 -16.93 -31.92 2.84
C SER A 341 -16.19 -31.90 1.51
N LEU A 342 -15.55 -30.79 1.15
CA LEU A 342 -14.79 -30.64 -0.11
C LEU A 342 -13.35 -31.16 -0.01
N VAL A 343 -12.78 -31.18 1.19
CA VAL A 343 -11.35 -31.52 1.44
C VAL A 343 -11.15 -32.94 1.99
N LYS A 344 -12.21 -33.75 2.01
CA LYS A 344 -12.16 -35.19 2.28
C LYS A 344 -11.85 -35.93 1.00
#